data_AF-F6H8B0-F1
#
_entry.id   AF-F6H8B0-F1
#
_cell.length_a   1.000
_cell.length_b   1.000
_cell.length_c   1.000
_cell.angle_alpha   90.00
_cell.angle_beta   90.00
_cell.angle_gamma   90.00
#
_symmetry.space_group_name_H-M   'P 1'
#
loop_
_entity.id
_entity.type
_entity.pdbx_description
1 polymer ?
#
loop_
_entity_poly.entity_id
_entity_poly.type
_entity_poly.pdbx_seq_one_letter_code
_entity_poly.pdbx_strand_id
1 'polypeptide(L)'
;MAPSHSQSINISPFQAMNSSLPPPPSPSFPDGDEVWYGNIQYLLNISAIGLFCCVFIFFFVKLRSDHRRIPGPAGVAAKLLAVWHATVREIARHCGADAAQFLLIEGGSCAVILSIAVFSTFLMLPLNLYAGAAVREDQFSKTTINHIEK
;
A
#
# COMPACT_ATOMS: atom_id res chain seq x y z
N MET A 1 -19.73 67.64 -51.75
CA MET A 1 -18.34 67.67 -51.23
C MET A 1 -18.46 67.64 -49.71
N ALA A 2 -17.98 66.56 -49.09
CA ALA A 2 -18.35 66.09 -47.74
C ALA A 2 -17.62 66.82 -46.59
N PRO A 3 -18.16 66.80 -45.35
CA PRO A 3 -17.48 67.32 -44.16
C PRO A 3 -16.50 66.30 -43.56
N SER A 4 -15.30 66.75 -43.18
CA SER A 4 -14.27 65.94 -42.53
C SER A 4 -14.43 65.95 -41.00
N HIS A 5 -14.80 64.80 -40.43
CA HIS A 5 -14.75 64.53 -38.99
C HIS A 5 -13.29 64.28 -38.56
N SER A 6 -12.70 65.17 -37.76
CA SER A 6 -11.48 64.88 -36.99
C SER A 6 -11.87 64.29 -35.64
N GLN A 7 -11.85 62.96 -35.52
CA GLN A 7 -11.93 62.28 -34.23
C GLN A 7 -10.54 62.27 -33.58
N SER A 8 -10.39 63.04 -32.51
CA SER A 8 -9.26 62.96 -31.58
C SER A 8 -9.40 61.67 -30.75
N ILE A 9 -8.66 60.63 -31.11
CA ILE A 9 -8.56 59.40 -30.29
C ILE A 9 -7.62 59.72 -29.12
N ASN A 10 -8.22 59.97 -27.96
CA ASN A 10 -7.52 60.10 -26.69
C ASN A 10 -7.11 58.69 -26.21
N ILE A 11 -5.94 58.21 -26.63
CA ILE A 11 -5.39 56.92 -26.19
C ILE A 11 -4.81 57.14 -24.79
N SER A 12 -5.53 56.65 -23.78
CA SER A 12 -5.04 56.62 -22.40
C SER A 12 -3.88 55.60 -22.28
N PRO A 13 -2.81 55.90 -21.54
CA PRO A 13 -1.58 55.10 -21.51
C PRO A 13 -1.72 53.75 -20.77
N PHE A 14 -2.92 53.41 -20.30
CA PHE A 14 -3.19 52.20 -19.52
C PHE A 14 -3.44 50.95 -20.35
N GLN A 15 -3.48 51.05 -21.69
CA GLN A 15 -3.77 49.90 -22.56
C GLN A 15 -2.52 49.09 -23.01
N ALA A 16 -1.33 49.42 -22.49
CA ALA A 16 -0.05 48.83 -22.90
C ALA A 16 0.56 47.83 -21.90
N MET A 17 -0.25 47.13 -21.10
CA MET A 17 0.22 46.05 -20.20
C MET A 17 -0.55 44.73 -20.36
N ASN A 18 -1.05 44.41 -21.56
CA ASN A 18 -1.67 43.10 -21.82
C ASN A 18 -0.73 42.10 -22.53
N SER A 19 0.58 42.28 -22.34
CA SER A 19 1.60 41.36 -22.85
C SER A 19 1.71 40.13 -21.95
N SER A 20 0.91 39.11 -22.31
CA SER A 20 1.32 37.71 -22.38
C SER A 20 2.13 37.15 -21.19
N LEU A 21 1.43 36.72 -20.15
CA LEU A 21 1.82 35.49 -19.46
C LEU A 21 0.69 34.48 -19.69
N PRO A 22 0.97 33.29 -20.24
CA PRO A 22 -0.02 32.22 -20.21
C PRO A 22 -0.43 32.01 -18.75
N PRO A 23 -1.71 31.76 -18.46
CA PRO A 23 -2.11 31.38 -17.11
C PRO A 23 -1.22 30.22 -16.66
N PRO A 24 -0.75 30.20 -15.40
CA PRO A 24 -0.03 29.05 -14.89
C PRO A 24 -0.87 27.82 -15.21
N PRO A 25 -0.25 26.71 -15.68
CA PRO A 25 -1.00 25.50 -15.94
C PRO A 25 -1.83 25.21 -14.69
N SER A 26 -3.15 25.10 -14.86
CA SER A 26 -4.02 24.66 -13.78
C SER A 26 -3.37 23.43 -13.17
N PRO A 27 -3.18 23.34 -11.85
CA PRO A 27 -2.67 22.13 -11.25
C PRO A 27 -3.52 21.00 -11.79
N SER A 28 -2.93 20.15 -12.62
CA SER A 28 -3.54 18.93 -13.11
C SER A 28 -3.61 18.05 -11.89
N PHE A 29 -4.64 18.25 -11.08
CA PHE A 29 -4.94 17.37 -9.99
C PHE A 29 -5.18 16.02 -10.65
N PRO A 30 -4.37 15.01 -10.32
CA PRO A 30 -4.58 13.67 -10.85
C PRO A 30 -6.04 13.31 -10.58
N ASP A 31 -6.68 12.75 -11.61
CA ASP A 31 -8.09 12.42 -11.52
C ASP A 31 -8.33 11.51 -10.32
N GLY A 32 -9.54 11.50 -9.77
CA GLY A 32 -9.81 10.77 -8.53
C GLY A 32 -9.30 9.32 -8.59
N ASP A 33 -9.44 8.69 -9.75
CA ASP A 33 -9.04 7.32 -10.08
C ASP A 33 -7.53 7.09 -10.01
N GLU A 34 -6.73 8.03 -10.53
CA GLU A 34 -5.26 7.94 -10.53
C GLU A 34 -4.70 8.01 -9.10
N VAL A 35 -5.25 8.88 -8.26
CA VAL A 35 -4.84 9.02 -6.85
C VAL A 35 -5.13 7.74 -6.06
N TRP A 36 -6.29 7.13 -6.29
CA TRP A 36 -6.70 5.93 -5.56
C TRP A 36 -5.90 4.70 -5.99
N TYR A 37 -5.68 4.50 -7.30
CA TYR A 37 -4.82 3.43 -7.78
C TYR A 37 -3.38 3.60 -7.27
N GLY A 38 -2.88 4.83 -7.26
CA GLY A 38 -1.62 5.20 -6.63
C GLY A 38 -1.56 4.77 -5.16
N ASN A 39 -2.59 5.07 -4.36
CA ASN A 39 -2.66 4.71 -2.94
C ASN A 39 -2.63 3.18 -2.71
N ILE A 40 -3.36 2.40 -3.51
CA ILE A 40 -3.33 0.94 -3.43
C ILE A 40 -1.93 0.42 -3.77
N GLN A 41 -1.31 0.96 -4.82
CA GLN A 41 0.06 0.58 -5.20
C GLN A 41 1.08 0.94 -4.12
N TYR A 42 0.98 2.12 -3.48
CA TYR A 42 1.81 2.48 -2.33
C TYR A 42 1.60 1.53 -1.15
N LEU A 43 0.36 1.17 -0.85
CA LEU A 43 0.02 0.26 0.25
C LEU A 43 0.61 -1.14 0.05
N LEU A 44 0.51 -1.68 -1.16
CA LEU A 44 1.11 -2.96 -1.51
C LEU A 44 2.64 -2.90 -1.46
N ASN A 45 3.24 -1.81 -1.96
CA ASN A 45 4.68 -1.62 -1.94
C ASN A 45 5.24 -1.53 -0.52
N ILE A 46 4.64 -0.73 0.36
CA ILE A 46 5.12 -0.61 1.75
C ILE A 46 4.91 -1.92 2.52
N SER A 47 3.81 -2.63 2.27
CA SER A 47 3.55 -3.96 2.83
C SER A 47 4.61 -4.97 2.39
N ALA A 48 4.97 -5.00 1.09
CA ALA A 48 5.99 -5.88 0.56
C ALA A 48 7.39 -5.58 1.13
N ILE A 49 7.77 -4.31 1.20
CA ILE A 49 9.04 -3.89 1.82
C ILE A 49 9.05 -4.25 3.30
N GLY A 50 7.96 -4.01 4.01
CA GLY A 50 7.81 -4.37 5.43
C GLY A 50 7.97 -5.87 5.65
N LEU A 51 7.28 -6.70 4.86
CA LEU A 51 7.39 -8.16 4.90
C LEU A 51 8.82 -8.62 4.61
N PHE A 52 9.46 -8.06 3.58
CA PHE A 52 10.85 -8.36 3.25
C PHE A 52 11.79 -8.00 4.41
N CYS A 53 11.67 -6.81 4.99
CA CYS A 53 12.45 -6.39 6.16
C CYS A 53 12.23 -7.31 7.36
N CYS A 54 10.98 -7.67 7.68
CA CYS A 54 10.65 -8.59 8.77
C CYS A 54 11.32 -9.96 8.58
N VAL A 55 11.24 -10.52 7.37
CA VAL A 55 11.88 -11.80 7.03
C VAL A 55 13.41 -11.69 7.12
N PHE A 56 14.00 -10.61 6.61
CA PHE A 56 15.44 -10.38 6.70
C PHE A 56 15.92 -10.24 8.14
N ILE A 57 15.24 -9.47 8.98
CA ILE A 57 15.58 -9.32 10.39
C ILE A 57 15.50 -10.69 11.10
N PHE A 58 14.48 -11.49 10.80
CA PHE A 58 14.39 -12.85 11.34
C PHE A 58 15.59 -13.71 10.93
N PHE A 59 15.97 -13.74 9.65
CA PHE A 59 17.11 -14.54 9.19
C PHE A 59 18.47 -14.03 9.68
N PHE A 60 18.72 -12.72 9.62
CA PHE A 60 20.04 -12.15 9.89
C PHE A 60 20.28 -11.75 11.33
N VAL A 61 19.24 -11.37 12.06
CA VAL A 61 19.36 -10.94 13.46
C VAL A 61 18.94 -12.07 14.37
N LYS A 62 17.70 -12.55 14.25
CA LYS A 62 17.15 -13.56 15.18
C LYS A 62 17.89 -14.90 15.03
N LEU A 63 17.90 -15.48 13.83
CA LEU A 63 18.55 -16.78 13.57
C LEU A 63 20.08 -16.75 13.79
N ARG A 64 20.74 -15.64 13.48
CA ARG A 64 22.17 -15.47 13.76
C ARG A 64 22.47 -15.33 15.25
N SER A 65 21.59 -14.70 16.01
CA SER A 65 21.74 -14.61 17.47
C SER A 65 21.53 -15.97 18.13
N ASP A 66 20.54 -16.74 17.65
CA ASP A 66 20.22 -18.09 18.15
C ASP A 66 21.31 -19.11 17.79
N HIS A 67 21.96 -18.91 16.64
CA HIS A 67 23.06 -19.74 16.17
C HIS A 67 24.34 -18.92 16.01
N ARG A 68 25.28 -19.07 16.96
CA ARG A 68 26.61 -18.40 16.97
C ARG A 68 27.36 -18.47 15.62
N ARG A 69 27.09 -19.49 14.79
CA ARG A 69 27.36 -19.50 13.35
C ARG A 69 26.07 -19.82 12.61
N ILE A 70 25.71 -19.00 11.62
CA ILE A 70 24.56 -19.27 10.75
C ILE A 70 24.82 -20.61 10.03
N PRO A 71 24.00 -21.65 10.26
CA PRO A 71 24.05 -22.82 9.40
C PRO A 71 23.75 -22.38 7.98
N GLY A 72 24.42 -22.94 6.96
CA GLY A 72 24.18 -22.55 5.57
C GLY A 72 22.68 -22.65 5.20
N PRO A 73 22.23 -22.06 4.08
CA PRO A 73 20.81 -21.98 3.72
C PRO A 73 20.06 -23.32 3.82
N ALA A 74 20.70 -24.41 3.39
CA ALA A 74 20.16 -25.77 3.50
C ALA A 74 19.98 -26.25 4.95
N GLY A 75 20.88 -25.86 5.86
CA GLY A 75 20.76 -26.18 7.29
C GLY A 75 19.65 -25.39 7.98
N VAL A 76 19.43 -24.14 7.58
CA VAL A 76 18.27 -23.36 8.03
C VAL A 76 16.98 -23.99 7.52
N ALA A 77 16.91 -24.33 6.22
CA ALA A 77 15.75 -25.00 5.65
C ALA A 77 15.45 -26.34 6.34
N ALA A 78 16.47 -27.16 6.61
CA ALA A 78 16.32 -28.42 7.33
C ALA A 78 15.78 -28.22 8.76
N LYS A 79 16.24 -27.19 9.48
CA LYS A 79 15.73 -26.86 10.81
C LYS A 79 14.30 -26.36 10.77
N LEU A 80 13.96 -25.47 9.84
CA LEU A 80 12.58 -24.98 9.67
C LEU A 80 11.64 -26.13 9.29
N LEU A 81 12.09 -27.05 8.42
CA LEU A 81 11.33 -28.24 8.06
C LEU A 81 11.14 -29.18 9.27
N ALA A 82 12.17 -29.36 10.09
CA ALA A 82 12.05 -30.15 11.32
C ALA A 82 11.05 -29.52 12.31
N VAL A 83 11.07 -28.19 12.47
CA VAL A 83 10.10 -27.46 13.29
C VAL A 83 8.69 -27.57 12.70
N TRP A 84 8.56 -27.48 11.38
CA TRP A 84 7.27 -27.64 10.70
C TRP A 84 6.63 -29.01 10.94
N HIS A 85 7.44 -30.06 11.02
CA HIS A 85 6.97 -31.41 11.33
C HIS A 85 6.84 -31.71 12.83
N ALA A 86 7.36 -30.83 13.70
CA ALA A 86 7.29 -31.03 15.14
C ALA A 86 5.83 -30.94 15.62
N THR A 87 5.40 -31.93 16.38
CA THR A 87 4.05 -31.95 16.94
C THR A 87 3.99 -31.19 18.27
N VAL A 88 2.85 -30.58 18.58
CA VAL A 88 2.60 -29.90 19.87
C VAL A 88 2.91 -30.81 21.06
N ARG A 89 2.62 -32.12 20.94
CA ARG A 89 2.93 -33.12 21.98
C ARG A 89 4.43 -33.33 22.17
N GLU A 90 5.20 -33.28 21.10
CA GLU A 90 6.66 -33.40 21.15
C GLU A 90 7.30 -32.15 21.76
N ILE A 91 6.80 -30.96 21.38
CA ILE A 91 7.20 -29.69 21.98
C ILE A 91 6.87 -29.67 23.47
N ALA A 92 5.67 -30.12 23.88
CA ALA A 92 5.28 -30.16 25.28
C ALA A 92 6.18 -31.07 26.13
N ARG A 93 6.67 -32.18 25.55
CA ARG A 93 7.60 -33.10 26.23
C ARG A 93 9.01 -32.54 26.39
N HIS A 94 9.49 -31.75 25.43
CA HIS A 94 10.87 -31.25 25.42
C HIS A 94 11.00 -29.84 26.04
N CYS A 95 10.02 -28.98 25.83
CA CYS A 95 10.07 -27.55 26.17
C CYS A 95 9.05 -27.14 27.24
N GLY A 96 8.09 -28.00 27.59
CA GLY A 96 7.02 -27.69 28.54
C GLY A 96 5.69 -27.35 27.87
N ALA A 97 4.61 -27.49 28.65
CA ALA A 97 3.25 -27.29 28.19
C ALA A 97 2.94 -25.82 27.84
N ASP A 98 3.58 -24.87 28.53
CA ASP A 98 3.44 -23.43 28.28
C ASP A 98 4.01 -23.03 26.91
N ALA A 99 5.21 -23.52 26.57
CA ALA A 99 5.84 -23.26 25.29
C ALA A 99 5.01 -23.83 24.13
N ALA A 100 4.46 -25.03 24.31
CA ALA A 100 3.60 -25.68 23.32
C ALA A 100 2.29 -24.92 23.10
N GLN A 101 1.67 -24.42 24.17
CA GLN A 101 0.44 -23.63 24.09
C GLN A 101 0.69 -22.26 23.45
N PHE A 102 1.77 -21.58 23.82
CA PHE A 102 2.17 -20.31 23.21
C PHE A 102 2.34 -20.46 21.70
N LEU A 103 3.08 -21.49 21.26
CA LEU A 103 3.32 -21.72 19.82
C LEU A 103 2.03 -22.08 19.06
N LEU A 104 1.10 -22.80 19.69
CA LEU A 104 -0.19 -23.14 19.10
C LEU A 104 -1.06 -21.89 18.89
N ILE A 105 -1.11 -20.99 19.89
CA ILE A 105 -1.89 -19.75 19.80
C ILE A 105 -1.26 -18.81 18.78
N GLU A 106 0.06 -18.61 18.84
CA GLU A 106 0.77 -17.74 17.91
C GLU A 106 0.65 -18.26 16.47
N GLY A 107 0.91 -19.55 16.26
CA GLY A 107 0.75 -20.19 14.94
C GLY A 107 -0.69 -20.11 14.42
N GLY A 108 -1.68 -20.32 15.28
CA GLY A 108 -3.09 -20.17 14.94
C GLY A 108 -3.45 -18.74 14.55
N SER A 109 -2.98 -17.75 15.30
CA SER A 109 -3.20 -16.33 14.99
C SER A 109 -2.56 -15.92 13.66
N CYS A 110 -1.34 -16.40 13.39
CA CYS A 110 -0.63 -16.20 12.14
C CYS A 110 -1.40 -16.82 10.97
N ALA A 111 -1.89 -18.05 11.11
CA ALA A 111 -2.69 -18.72 10.09
C ALA A 111 -3.97 -17.93 9.76
N VAL A 112 -4.70 -17.46 10.77
CA VAL A 112 -5.91 -16.64 10.58
C VAL A 112 -5.60 -15.34 9.84
N ILE A 113 -4.58 -14.59 10.27
CA ILE A 113 -4.20 -13.32 9.63
C ILE A 113 -3.74 -13.56 8.18
N LEU A 114 -2.96 -14.61 7.93
CA LEU A 114 -2.53 -14.98 6.57
C LEU A 114 -3.73 -15.35 5.69
N SER A 115 -4.69 -16.15 6.20
CA SER A 115 -5.91 -16.47 5.47
C SER A 115 -6.70 -15.21 5.11
N ILE A 116 -6.86 -14.28 6.05
CA ILE A 116 -7.56 -13.00 5.80
C ILE A 116 -6.78 -12.16 4.78
N ALA A 117 -5.45 -12.09 4.88
CA ALA A 117 -4.61 -11.33 3.95
C ALA A 117 -4.69 -11.89 2.52
N VAL A 118 -4.63 -13.22 2.35
CA VAL A 118 -4.80 -13.90 1.06
C VAL A 118 -6.19 -13.63 0.51
N PHE A 119 -7.24 -13.85 1.31
CA PHE A 119 -8.61 -13.60 0.90
C PHE A 119 -8.83 -12.13 0.49
N SER A 120 -8.29 -11.19 1.26
CA SER A 120 -8.39 -9.76 0.98
C SER A 120 -7.66 -9.39 -0.32
N THR A 121 -6.46 -9.93 -0.55
CA THR A 121 -5.62 -9.57 -1.71
C THR A 121 -6.10 -10.22 -3.00
N PHE A 122 -6.61 -11.46 -2.95
CA PHE A 122 -6.97 -12.24 -4.14
C PHE A 122 -8.47 -12.20 -4.47
N LEU A 123 -9.34 -11.91 -3.50
CA LEU A 123 -10.78 -11.84 -3.75
C LEU A 123 -11.30 -10.42 -3.55
N MET A 124 -11.15 -9.84 -2.36
CA MET A 124 -11.76 -8.54 -2.08
C MET A 124 -11.14 -7.42 -2.92
N LEU A 125 -9.82 -7.38 -3.07
CA LEU A 125 -9.15 -6.32 -3.82
C LEU A 125 -9.50 -6.37 -5.32
N PRO A 126 -9.44 -7.53 -6.02
CA PRO A 126 -9.88 -7.61 -7.42
C PRO A 126 -11.37 -7.33 -7.56
N LEU A 127 -12.22 -7.89 -6.70
CA LEU A 127 -13.66 -7.67 -6.76
C LEU A 127 -13.98 -6.18 -6.59
N ASN A 128 -13.29 -5.51 -5.68
CA ASN A 128 -13.39 -4.08 -5.49
C ASN A 128 -12.86 -3.25 -6.68
N LEU A 129 -11.81 -3.72 -7.35
CA LEU A 129 -11.27 -3.08 -8.57
C LEU A 129 -12.21 -3.21 -9.78
N TYR A 130 -12.91 -4.35 -9.93
CA TYR A 130 -13.74 -4.64 -11.10
C TYR A 130 -15.22 -4.30 -10.91
N ALA A 131 -15.77 -4.44 -9.70
CA ALA A 131 -17.18 -4.18 -9.37
C ALA A 131 -17.39 -2.87 -8.61
N GLY A 132 -16.32 -2.09 -8.41
CA GLY A 132 -16.36 -0.79 -7.75
C GLY A 132 -17.04 0.27 -8.61
N ALA A 133 -18.37 0.35 -8.55
CA ALA A 133 -19.18 1.34 -9.27
C ALA A 133 -19.65 2.50 -8.38
N ALA A 134 -19.35 2.47 -7.08
CA ALA A 134 -19.81 3.49 -6.13
C ALA A 134 -19.33 4.89 -6.56
N VAL A 135 -20.28 5.83 -6.57
CA VAL A 135 -20.07 7.23 -6.96
C VAL A 135 -19.10 7.92 -5.99
N ARG A 136 -17.97 8.42 -6.50
CA ARG A 136 -16.82 8.97 -5.72
C ARG A 136 -16.85 10.49 -5.56
N GLU A 137 -18.00 11.03 -5.20
CA GLU A 137 -18.25 12.47 -5.11
C GLU A 137 -17.65 13.11 -3.85
N ASP A 138 -17.51 12.36 -2.74
CA ASP A 138 -16.99 12.91 -1.48
C ASP A 138 -15.54 12.48 -1.15
N GLN A 139 -14.85 13.32 -0.36
CA GLN A 139 -13.46 13.07 0.06
C GLN A 139 -13.33 11.81 0.92
N PHE A 140 -14.40 11.41 1.63
CA PHE A 140 -14.39 10.24 2.50
C PHE A 140 -14.43 8.93 1.69
N SER A 141 -15.29 8.85 0.67
CA SER A 141 -15.32 7.73 -0.27
C SER A 141 -14.01 7.63 -1.07
N LYS A 142 -13.37 8.76 -1.41
CA LYS A 142 -12.03 8.74 -2.05
C LYS A 142 -10.94 8.07 -1.21
N THR A 143 -11.07 8.07 0.12
CA THR A 143 -10.14 7.38 1.03
C THR A 143 -10.56 5.96 1.40
N THR A 144 -11.76 5.54 0.99
CA THR A 144 -12.30 4.23 1.36
C THR A 144 -11.76 3.15 0.44
N ILE A 145 -11.43 1.99 1.03
CA ILE A 145 -10.87 0.85 0.29
C ILE A 145 -11.98 0.06 -0.42
N ASN A 146 -13.23 0.10 0.06
CA ASN A 146 -14.37 -0.61 -0.53
C ASN A 146 -15.30 0.33 -1.33
N HIS A 147 -15.57 -0.01 -2.59
CA HIS A 147 -16.36 0.73 -3.58
C HIS A 147 -17.52 -0.10 -4.14
N ILE A 148 -17.86 -1.22 -3.49
CA ILE A 148 -19.02 -2.03 -3.85
C ILE A 148 -20.28 -1.31 -3.35
N GLU A 149 -21.24 -1.09 -4.24
CA GLU A 149 -22.55 -0.53 -3.84
C GLU A 149 -23.27 -1.48 -2.87
N LYS A 150 -24.01 -0.88 -1.93
CA LYS A 150 -24.63 -1.58 -0.80
C LYS A 150 -25.95 -2.23 -1.17
#